data_AF-A0A1T5M409-F1
#
_entry.id   AF-A0A1T5M409-F1
#
_cell.length_a   1.000
_cell.length_b   1.000
_cell.length_c   1.000
_cell.angle_alpha   90.00
_cell.angle_beta   90.00
_cell.angle_gamma   90.00
#
_symmetry.space_group_name_H-M   'P 1'
#
loop_
_entity.id
_entity.type
_entity.pdbx_description
1 polymer ?
#
loop_
_entity_poly.entity_id
_entity_poly.type
_entity_poly.pdbx_seq_one_letter_code
_entity_poly.pdbx_strand_id
1 'polypeptide(L)'
;MKLFKDIKKGAAEASEKAKLMIEINKFKIQISQNQKEIDEEFRKIGETVFELFKEGNTEELPEGIIESCNACLSKQEKNKELELEIRKLKNEKNCPKCGNTVKLDVKYCPSCGNKLEVIEEENNLESQEKPSEITVKCNKCQTENEENAKFCCNCGESIDK
;
A
#
# COMPACT_ATOMS: atom_id res chain seq x y z
N MET A 1 -11.84 -20.07 39.32
CA MET A 1 -11.50 -18.63 39.16
C MET A 1 -11.36 -18.27 37.69
N LYS A 2 -12.46 -17.90 37.02
CA LYS A 2 -12.48 -17.47 35.60
C LYS A 2 -12.43 -15.93 35.49
N LEU A 3 -13.20 -15.26 36.35
CA LEU A 3 -13.27 -13.80 36.46
C LEU A 3 -11.90 -13.11 36.62
N PHE A 4 -11.01 -13.61 37.49
CA PHE A 4 -9.68 -13.02 37.67
C PHE A 4 -8.80 -13.09 36.41
N LYS A 5 -8.92 -14.17 35.61
CA LYS A 5 -8.20 -14.33 34.35
C LYS A 5 -8.74 -13.39 33.28
N ASP A 6 -10.06 -13.22 33.20
CA ASP A 6 -10.70 -12.31 32.25
C ASP A 6 -10.36 -10.84 32.55
N ILE A 7 -10.32 -10.45 33.84
CA ILE A 7 -9.87 -9.12 34.27
C ILE A 7 -8.40 -8.87 33.87
N LYS A 8 -7.51 -9.84 34.12
CA LYS A 8 -6.08 -9.72 33.75
C LYS A 8 -5.89 -9.61 32.23
N LYS A 9 -6.68 -10.36 31.45
CA LYS A 9 -6.68 -10.31 29.99
C LYS A 9 -7.14 -8.95 29.47
N GLY A 10 -8.26 -8.43 30.00
CA GLY A 10 -8.77 -7.10 29.63
C GLY A 10 -7.80 -5.97 29.94
N ALA A 11 -7.12 -6.04 31.09
CA ALA A 11 -6.09 -5.06 31.46
C ALA A 11 -4.87 -5.10 30.50
N ALA A 12 -4.43 -6.28 30.09
CA ALA A 12 -3.35 -6.44 29.12
C ALA A 12 -3.73 -5.91 27.73
N GLU A 13 -4.92 -6.25 27.23
CA GLU A 13 -5.42 -5.76 25.93
C GLU A 13 -5.58 -4.24 25.90
N ALA A 14 -6.06 -3.64 26.99
CA ALA A 14 -6.19 -2.19 27.10
C ALA A 14 -4.82 -1.49 27.05
N SER A 15 -3.81 -2.06 27.74
CA SER A 15 -2.44 -1.55 27.71
C SER A 15 -1.84 -1.60 26.30
N GLU A 16 -1.99 -2.72 25.59
CA GLU A 16 -1.48 -2.85 24.21
C GLU A 16 -2.18 -1.89 23.24
N LYS A 17 -3.51 -1.74 23.32
CA LYS A 17 -4.23 -0.75 22.51
C LYS A 17 -3.77 0.68 22.79
N ALA A 18 -3.46 1.01 24.05
CA ALA A 18 -2.94 2.33 24.41
C ALA A 18 -1.56 2.57 23.78
N LYS A 19 -0.65 1.57 23.79
CA LYS A 19 0.66 1.67 23.13
C LYS A 19 0.51 1.92 21.62
N LEU A 20 -0.34 1.15 20.95
CA LEU A 20 -0.62 1.32 19.52
C LEU A 20 -1.14 2.73 19.20
N MET A 21 -2.04 3.26 20.02
CA MET A 21 -2.56 4.62 19.84
C MET A 21 -1.47 5.69 19.98
N ILE A 22 -0.57 5.53 20.95
CA ILE A 22 0.55 6.46 21.15
C ILE A 22 1.47 6.45 19.92
N GLU A 23 1.80 5.27 19.42
CA GLU A 23 2.67 5.11 18.25
C GLU A 23 2.03 5.69 16.97
N ILE A 24 0.75 5.39 16.73
CA ILE A 24 -0.01 6.00 15.63
C ILE A 24 -0.02 7.53 15.74
N ASN A 25 -0.25 8.08 16.94
CA ASN A 25 -0.26 9.52 17.15
C ASN A 25 1.12 10.15 16.93
N LYS A 26 2.20 9.48 17.33
CA LYS A 26 3.57 9.91 17.04
C LYS A 26 3.80 10.03 15.53
N PHE A 27 3.38 9.04 14.74
CA PHE A 27 3.50 9.09 13.29
C PHE A 27 2.63 10.19 12.67
N LYS A 28 1.39 10.37 13.15
CA LYS A 28 0.51 11.46 12.68
C LYS A 28 1.08 12.85 12.95
N ILE A 29 1.73 13.05 14.09
CA ILE A 29 2.40 14.33 14.41
C ILE A 29 3.54 14.59 13.43
N GLN A 30 4.38 13.59 13.14
CA GLN A 30 5.45 13.71 12.15
C GLN A 30 4.91 14.03 10.75
N ILE A 31 3.83 13.36 10.31
CA ILE A 31 3.17 13.65 9.04
C ILE A 31 2.69 15.10 8.99
N SER A 32 2.03 15.56 10.07
CA SER A 32 1.53 16.93 10.16
C SER A 32 2.65 17.97 10.17
N GLN A 33 3.78 17.69 10.82
CA GLN A 33 4.96 18.56 10.83
C GLN A 33 5.59 18.64 9.44
N ASN A 34 5.85 17.48 8.82
CA ASN A 34 6.38 17.42 7.45
C ASN A 34 5.48 18.16 6.46
N GLN A 35 4.15 18.06 6.60
CA GLN A 35 3.22 18.77 5.73
C GLN A 35 3.36 20.29 5.88
N LYS A 36 3.47 20.81 7.11
CA LYS A 36 3.71 22.25 7.34
C LYS A 36 5.03 22.71 6.73
N GLU A 37 6.09 21.91 6.87
CA GLU A 37 7.39 22.22 6.26
C GLU A 37 7.33 22.20 4.73
N ILE A 38 6.57 21.28 4.13
CA ILE A 38 6.32 21.25 2.67
C ILE A 38 5.57 22.52 2.24
N ASP A 39 4.53 22.92 2.98
CA ASP A 39 3.74 24.11 2.65
C ASP A 39 4.60 25.39 2.74
N GLU A 40 5.46 25.48 3.75
CA GLU A 40 6.43 26.58 3.88
C GLU A 40 7.44 26.60 2.73
N GLU A 41 7.89 25.43 2.28
CA GLU A 41 8.85 25.33 1.19
C GLU A 41 8.21 25.68 -0.16
N PHE A 42 6.97 25.25 -0.41
CA PHE A 42 6.21 25.70 -1.58
C PHE A 42 5.98 27.21 -1.59
N ARG A 43 5.75 27.83 -0.43
CA ARG A 43 5.65 29.29 -0.34
C ARG A 43 6.96 29.95 -0.77
N LYS A 44 8.11 29.49 -0.26
CA LYS A 44 9.43 30.03 -0.65
C LYS A 44 9.71 29.84 -2.13
N ILE A 45 9.41 28.65 -2.67
CA ILE A 45 9.55 28.37 -4.11
C ILE A 45 8.71 29.38 -4.90
N GLY A 46 7.43 29.53 -4.55
CA GLY A 46 6.52 30.46 -5.22
C GLY A 46 7.01 31.91 -5.18
N GLU A 47 7.48 32.38 -4.01
CA GLU A 47 8.08 33.71 -3.85
C GLU A 47 9.31 33.88 -4.75
N THR A 48 10.22 32.90 -4.76
CA THR A 48 11.44 32.94 -5.59
C THR A 48 11.12 32.96 -7.09
N VAL A 49 10.21 32.09 -7.55
CA VAL A 49 9.78 32.03 -8.95
C VAL A 49 9.11 33.34 -9.38
N PHE A 50 8.31 33.94 -8.49
CA PHE A 50 7.63 35.20 -8.80
C PHE A 50 8.61 36.37 -8.96
N GLU A 51 9.64 36.46 -8.11
CA GLU A 51 10.67 37.49 -8.25
C GLU A 51 11.50 37.31 -9.52
N LEU A 52 11.90 36.09 -9.84
CA LEU A 52 12.55 35.76 -11.12
C LEU A 52 11.72 36.19 -12.33
N PHE A 53 10.41 35.94 -12.29
CA PHE A 53 9.49 36.38 -13.33
C PHE A 53 9.46 37.91 -13.47
N LYS A 54 9.41 38.65 -12.36
CA LYS A 54 9.44 40.13 -12.39
C LYS A 54 10.72 40.69 -12.98
N GLU A 55 11.84 40.01 -12.75
CA GLU A 55 13.16 40.36 -13.29
C GLU A 55 13.34 39.93 -14.76
N GLY A 56 12.37 39.19 -15.33
CA GLY A 56 12.46 38.65 -16.69
C GLY A 56 13.42 37.46 -16.81
N ASN A 57 13.85 36.88 -15.70
CA ASN A 57 14.76 35.74 -15.67
C ASN A 57 13.98 34.43 -15.49
N THR A 58 13.39 33.90 -16.57
CA THR A 58 12.52 32.71 -16.50
C THR A 58 13.13 31.46 -17.12
N GLU A 59 14.34 31.54 -17.66
CA GLU A 59 14.96 30.43 -18.38
C GLU A 59 15.70 29.46 -17.45
N GLU A 60 16.23 29.96 -16.34
CA GLU A 60 17.03 29.17 -15.40
C GLU A 60 16.37 29.09 -14.01
N LEU A 61 16.37 27.89 -13.43
CA LEU A 61 15.94 27.66 -12.05
C LEU A 61 17.14 27.80 -11.11
N PRO A 62 17.08 28.65 -10.08
CA PRO A 62 18.12 28.70 -9.06
C PRO A 62 18.30 27.37 -8.35
N GLU A 63 19.55 27.07 -7.98
CA GLU A 63 19.92 25.89 -7.20
C GLU A 63 19.07 25.74 -5.93
N GLY A 64 18.79 26.85 -5.23
CA GLY A 64 17.93 26.86 -4.05
C GLY A 64 16.52 26.30 -4.32
N ILE A 65 15.91 26.57 -5.49
CA ILE A 65 14.60 25.99 -5.83
C ILE A 65 14.72 24.47 -6.02
N ILE A 66 15.81 24.00 -6.62
CA ILE A 66 16.04 22.57 -6.85
C ILE A 66 16.21 21.85 -5.50
N GLU A 67 16.99 22.43 -4.58
CA GLU A 67 17.13 21.93 -3.21
C GLU A 67 15.79 21.88 -2.47
N SER A 68 15.01 22.96 -2.54
CA SER A 68 13.66 23.05 -1.99
C SER A 68 12.74 21.94 -2.52
N CYS A 69 12.74 21.72 -3.84
CA CYS A 69 11.96 20.65 -4.47
C CYS A 69 12.37 19.27 -3.97
N ASN A 70 13.67 18.98 -3.92
CA ASN A 70 14.19 17.71 -3.42
C ASN A 70 13.83 17.49 -1.94
N ALA A 71 13.91 18.54 -1.12
CA ALA A 71 13.51 18.49 0.27
C ALA A 71 12.01 18.20 0.44
N CYS A 72 11.15 18.73 -0.44
CA CYS A 72 9.72 18.39 -0.49
C CYS A 72 9.49 16.93 -0.86
N LEU A 73 10.14 16.45 -1.92
CA LEU A 73 10.01 15.06 -2.39
C LEU A 73 10.39 14.06 -1.29
N SER A 74 11.51 14.29 -0.61
CA SER A 74 11.96 13.44 0.50
C SER A 74 10.95 13.39 1.65
N LYS A 75 10.36 14.53 2.02
CA LYS A 75 9.31 14.58 3.07
C LYS A 75 8.03 13.88 2.64
N GLN A 76 7.65 13.99 1.37
CA GLN A 76 6.49 13.29 0.81
C GLN A 76 6.69 11.77 0.83
N GLU A 77 7.88 11.28 0.50
CA GLU A 77 8.21 9.85 0.62
C GLU A 77 8.13 9.38 2.07
N LYS A 78 8.73 10.12 2.99
CA LYS A 78 8.64 9.81 4.43
C LYS A 78 7.20 9.79 4.94
N ASN A 79 6.34 10.70 4.48
CA ASN A 79 4.91 10.68 4.81
C ASN A 79 4.22 9.42 4.29
N LYS A 80 4.53 8.96 3.07
CA LYS A 80 3.99 7.71 2.52
C LYS A 80 4.40 6.51 3.38
N GLU A 81 5.66 6.46 3.81
CA GLU A 81 6.17 5.40 4.71
C GLU A 81 5.46 5.41 6.07
N LEU A 82 5.34 6.57 6.71
CA LEU A 82 4.64 6.71 7.99
C LEU A 82 3.16 6.32 7.88
N GLU A 83 2.49 6.66 6.78
CA GLU A 83 1.12 6.22 6.53
C GLU A 83 1.01 4.72 6.33
N LEU A 84 1.98 4.08 5.67
CA LEU A 84 2.04 2.62 5.55
C LEU A 84 2.17 1.96 6.91
N GLU A 85 3.05 2.47 7.78
CA GLU A 85 3.18 1.96 9.15
C GLU A 85 1.90 2.14 9.98
N ILE A 86 1.23 3.29 9.88
CA ILE A 86 -0.08 3.49 10.52
C ILE A 86 -1.10 2.46 10.02
N ARG A 87 -1.14 2.15 8.71
CA ARG A 87 -2.07 1.17 8.15
C ARG A 87 -1.76 -0.25 8.64
N LYS A 88 -0.47 -0.63 8.73
CA LYS A 88 -0.03 -1.91 9.31
C LYS A 88 -0.50 -2.04 10.77
N LEU A 89 -0.24 -1.02 11.60
CA LEU A 89 -0.65 -1.02 13.01
C LEU A 89 -2.18 -1.10 13.19
N LYS A 90 -2.96 -0.69 12.19
CA LYS A 90 -4.43 -0.75 12.20
C LYS A 90 -5.01 -1.99 11.53
N ASN A 91 -4.17 -2.87 10.98
CA ASN A 91 -4.58 -4.00 10.14
C ASN A 91 -5.49 -3.56 8.99
N GLU A 92 -5.05 -2.55 8.24
CA GLU A 92 -5.78 -1.94 7.12
C GLU A 92 -5.00 -2.04 5.79
N LYS A 93 -5.73 -2.16 4.68
CA LYS A 93 -5.23 -2.14 3.29
C LYS A 93 -6.06 -1.18 2.44
N ASN A 94 -5.49 -0.72 1.33
CA ASN A 94 -6.24 0.07 0.34
C ASN A 94 -6.84 -0.84 -0.71
N CYS A 95 -8.07 -0.54 -1.14
CA CYS A 95 -8.67 -1.19 -2.30
C CYS A 95 -7.87 -0.82 -3.56
N PRO A 96 -7.38 -1.80 -4.34
CA PRO A 96 -6.58 -1.52 -5.55
C PRO A 96 -7.39 -0.85 -6.67
N LYS A 97 -8.73 -0.95 -6.63
CA LYS A 97 -9.62 -0.37 -7.64
C LYS A 97 -10.01 1.08 -7.36
N CYS A 98 -10.28 1.43 -6.10
CA CYS A 98 -10.83 2.75 -5.74
C CYS A 98 -10.04 3.53 -4.69
N GLY A 99 -9.00 2.93 -4.10
CA GLY A 99 -8.17 3.56 -3.08
C GLY A 99 -8.76 3.58 -1.66
N ASN A 100 -10.04 3.22 -1.47
CA ASN A 100 -10.65 3.22 -0.12
C ASN A 100 -9.91 2.30 0.85
N THR A 101 -9.60 2.81 2.04
CA THR A 101 -8.97 2.03 3.12
C THR A 101 -9.98 1.12 3.81
N VAL A 102 -9.64 -0.15 3.97
CA VAL A 102 -10.48 -1.22 4.52
C VAL A 102 -9.66 -2.14 5.42
N LYS A 103 -10.29 -2.97 6.26
CA LYS A 103 -9.57 -3.97 7.07
C LYS A 103 -8.90 -5.05 6.20
N LEU A 104 -7.84 -5.66 6.70
CA LEU A 104 -7.11 -6.71 5.96
C LEU A 104 -7.98 -7.94 5.66
N ASP A 105 -8.93 -8.25 6.52
CA ASP A 105 -9.80 -9.43 6.46
C ASP A 105 -11.02 -9.28 5.53
N VAL A 106 -11.32 -8.07 5.03
CA VAL A 106 -12.49 -7.89 4.17
C VAL A 106 -12.28 -8.50 2.78
N LYS A 107 -13.30 -9.24 2.33
CA LYS A 107 -13.35 -9.93 1.02
C LYS A 107 -13.82 -9.03 -0.13
N TYR A 108 -14.55 -7.96 0.19
CA TYR A 108 -15.08 -7.02 -0.80
C TYR A 108 -14.95 -5.59 -0.28
N CYS A 109 -14.63 -4.66 -1.18
CA CYS A 109 -14.58 -3.24 -0.84
C CYS A 109 -16.01 -2.70 -0.63
N PRO A 110 -16.33 -2.12 0.55
CA PRO A 110 -17.66 -1.59 0.82
C PRO A 110 -18.01 -0.37 -0.05
N SER A 111 -17.00 0.34 -0.57
CA SER A 111 -17.21 1.55 -1.36
C SER A 111 -17.40 1.29 -2.86
N CYS A 112 -16.82 0.22 -3.43
CA CYS A 112 -16.86 -0.01 -4.88
C CYS A 112 -17.18 -1.46 -5.30
N GLY A 113 -17.40 -2.37 -4.35
CA GLY A 113 -17.74 -3.78 -4.62
C GLY A 113 -16.59 -4.63 -5.14
N ASN A 114 -15.38 -4.09 -5.33
CA ASN A 114 -14.23 -4.88 -5.80
C ASN A 114 -13.91 -6.03 -4.85
N LYS A 115 -13.72 -7.24 -5.38
CA LYS A 115 -13.22 -8.38 -4.61
C LYS A 115 -11.77 -8.14 -4.20
N LEU A 116 -11.45 -8.41 -2.95
CA LEU A 116 -10.14 -8.17 -2.35
C LEU A 116 -9.52 -9.52 -1.99
N GLU A 117 -8.22 -9.67 -2.24
CA GLU A 117 -7.44 -10.81 -1.74
C GLU A 117 -7.38 -10.70 -0.21
N VAL A 118 -7.78 -11.76 0.49
CA VAL A 118 -7.66 -11.87 1.94
C VAL A 118 -6.37 -12.62 2.21
N ILE A 119 -5.43 -11.95 2.85
CA ILE A 119 -4.25 -12.61 3.40
C ILE A 119 -4.72 -13.16 4.75
N GLU A 120 -5.01 -14.46 4.80
CA GLU A 120 -5.27 -15.14 6.06
C GLU A 120 -3.91 -15.27 6.77
N GLU A 121 -3.78 -14.71 7.98
CA GLU A 121 -2.60 -14.89 8.82
C GLU A 121 -2.54 -16.35 9.30
N GLU A 122 -2.03 -17.23 8.44
CA GLU A 122 -1.68 -18.58 8.83
C GLU A 122 -0.41 -18.53 9.70
N ASN A 123 -0.59 -18.71 11.01
CA ASN A 123 0.46 -19.32 11.81
C ASN A 123 0.63 -20.77 11.32
N ASN A 124 1.36 -20.97 10.23
CA ASN A 124 1.99 -22.25 9.97
C ASN A 124 3.27 -22.07 9.14
N LEU A 125 4.37 -22.55 9.70
CA LEU A 125 5.62 -22.77 8.99
C LEU A 125 5.41 -23.94 8.02
N GLU A 126 5.25 -23.67 6.73
CA GLU A 126 5.65 -24.62 5.69
C GLU A 126 5.70 -23.96 4.30
N SER A 127 6.93 -23.83 3.81
CA SER A 127 7.34 -24.12 2.43
C SER A 127 6.41 -23.66 1.30
N GLN A 128 6.75 -22.52 0.70
CA GLN A 128 6.35 -22.21 -0.67
C GLN A 128 7.07 -23.16 -1.64
N GLU A 129 6.49 -24.33 -1.91
CA GLU A 129 6.65 -24.99 -3.20
C GLU A 129 5.41 -24.64 -4.03
N LYS A 130 5.59 -23.79 -5.04
CA LYS A 130 4.63 -23.68 -6.14
C LYS A 130 4.44 -25.09 -6.71
N PRO A 131 3.22 -25.64 -6.80
CA PRO A 131 3.00 -26.77 -7.69
C PRO A 131 3.33 -26.26 -9.10
N SER A 132 4.34 -26.86 -9.74
CA SER A 132 4.57 -26.67 -11.17
C SER A 132 3.31 -27.15 -11.89
N GLU A 133 2.50 -26.22 -12.37
CA GLU A 133 1.34 -26.54 -13.20
C GLU A 133 1.83 -27.22 -14.48
N ILE A 134 1.45 -28.49 -14.64
CA ILE A 134 1.73 -29.26 -15.85
C ILE A 134 0.82 -28.70 -16.95
N THR A 135 1.42 -28.13 -17.99
CA THR A 135 0.70 -27.59 -19.16
C THR A 135 0.94 -28.47 -20.39
N VAL A 136 -0.10 -28.62 -21.22
CA VAL A 136 -0.07 -29.36 -22.49
C VAL A 136 -0.26 -28.40 -23.66
N LYS A 137 0.53 -28.56 -24.73
CA LYS A 137 0.45 -27.71 -25.92
C LYS A 137 -0.55 -28.27 -26.92
N CYS A 138 -1.40 -27.39 -27.44
CA CYS A 138 -2.33 -27.76 -28.49
C CYS A 138 -1.55 -28.11 -29.78
N ASN A 139 -1.79 -29.30 -30.34
CA ASN A 139 -1.10 -29.76 -31.54
C ASN A 139 -1.41 -28.93 -32.80
N LYS A 140 -2.48 -28.12 -32.79
CA LYS A 140 -2.89 -27.28 -33.93
C LYS A 140 -2.37 -25.85 -33.87
N CYS A 141 -2.50 -25.19 -32.72
CA CYS A 141 -2.16 -23.78 -32.57
C CYS A 141 -1.06 -23.49 -31.55
N GLN A 142 -0.53 -24.54 -30.89
CA GLN A 142 0.54 -24.49 -29.90
C GLN A 142 0.26 -23.68 -28.64
N THR A 143 -0.98 -23.19 -28.45
CA THR A 143 -1.41 -22.58 -27.18
C THR A 143 -1.22 -23.58 -26.04
N GLU A 144 -0.73 -23.10 -24.90
CA GLU A 144 -0.59 -23.86 -23.67
C GLU A 144 -1.95 -23.96 -22.96
N ASN A 145 -2.31 -25.16 -22.55
CA ASN A 145 -3.58 -25.46 -21.88
C ASN A 145 -3.29 -26.29 -20.62
N GLU A 146 -4.24 -26.34 -19.71
CA GLU A 146 -4.17 -27.23 -18.53
C GLU A 146 -4.12 -28.71 -18.97
N GLU A 147 -3.39 -29.56 -18.24
CA GLU A 147 -3.23 -31.00 -18.56
C GLU A 147 -4.58 -31.75 -18.73
N ASN A 148 -5.63 -31.30 -18.06
CA ASN A 148 -6.96 -31.90 -18.10
C ASN A 148 -7.89 -31.28 -19.17
N ALA A 149 -7.43 -30.29 -19.93
CA ALA A 149 -8.23 -29.62 -20.95
C ALA A 149 -8.62 -30.61 -22.06
N LYS A 150 -9.92 -30.74 -22.34
CA LYS A 150 -10.45 -31.59 -23.42
C LYS A 150 -10.37 -30.92 -24.78
N PHE A 151 -10.40 -29.58 -24.80
CA PHE A 151 -10.35 -28.76 -26.01
C PHE A 151 -9.45 -27.56 -25.76
N CYS A 152 -8.79 -27.08 -26.81
CA CYS A 152 -7.92 -25.92 -26.72
C CYS A 152 -8.72 -24.63 -26.46
N CYS A 153 -8.29 -23.86 -25.46
CA CYS A 153 -8.94 -22.60 -25.08
C CYS A 153 -8.88 -21.51 -26.17
N ASN A 154 -7.95 -21.63 -27.12
CA ASN A 154 -7.76 -20.65 -28.17
C ASN A 154 -8.43 -21.08 -29.49
N CYS A 155 -8.23 -22.33 -29.94
CA CYS A 155 -8.70 -22.76 -31.26
C CYS A 155 -9.81 -23.81 -31.25
N GLY A 156 -10.23 -24.30 -30.08
CA GLY A 156 -11.33 -25.27 -29.93
C GLY A 156 -11.04 -26.69 -30.41
N GLU A 157 -9.83 -26.98 -30.89
CA GLU A 157 -9.42 -28.32 -31.29
C GLU A 157 -9.36 -29.26 -30.08
N SER A 158 -9.67 -30.54 -30.27
CA SER A 158 -9.49 -31.57 -29.23
C SER A 158 -8.03 -31.62 -28.79
N ILE A 159 -7.80 -31.75 -27.49
CA ILE A 159 -6.48 -32.04 -26.95
C ILE A 159 -6.47 -33.53 -26.65
N ASP A 160 -5.87 -34.29 -27.57
CA ASP A 160 -5.65 -35.72 -27.41
C ASP A 160 -4.50 -35.92 -26.41
N LYS A 161 -4.73 -36.77 -25.40
CA LYS A 161 -3.76 -37.06 -24.33
C LYS A 161 -2.64 -37.98 -24.79
#